data_AF-A0A1B9VKG6-F1
#
_entry.id   AF-A0A1B9VKG6-F1
#
_cell.length_a   1.000
_cell.length_b   1.000
_cell.length_c   1.000
_cell.angle_alpha   90.00
_cell.angle_beta   90.00
_cell.angle_gamma   90.00
#
_symmetry.space_group_name_H-M   'P 1'
#
loop_
_entity.id
_entity.type
_entity.pdbx_description
1 polymer ?
#
loop_
_entity_poly.entity_id
_entity_poly.type
_entity_poly.pdbx_seq_one_letter_code
_entity_poly.pdbx_strand_id
1 'polypeptide(L)'
;MLYFTKWKAALVLLVCALGVIYAAPNFLPKGTLATEASYLPGKQISLGLDLRGGSHMLLEVDINSVIRERYEALGDTIRSTLREERIRYRPRDAGLDGAEVTIVNADEVEKARDLIRDVEPNTVMSGDGNNIIVSYTEQARKELVDRAISQSLEVVRRRVDELGTTEPSIQRQGEDRIVVQVPGLDDPSRLRAILGRTAKMNFHLVNEEKTASQARATGMPPGTIILPSADAGDRAAGINEYLIDRRVVVSGDNLIDSQPTFNDGRPVVSFRFDAAGGARFGDMTSKNAGRRLAIVLDGEVISAPRINEPILGGNGIITGQFSVQEANDLSLLLRAGALPAPMQILEERSVGPGLGQDSVEAGEIAAVLGLVFVIAFMVISYGRFGIYADIALLMNLILVLAVMSVLQATLTLPGIAGIVLTVGMAVDANVLIFERIREERNNGRTIINAIDAGYRSAMSTILDANLTTLIAALVLFSFGSGPIKGFAVTLAIGIITSMFSAIWVTRLLISVWVKRRRPTELVL
;
A
#
# COMPACT_ATOMS: atom_id res chain seq x y z
N MET A 1 46.93 -13.40 6.13
CA MET A 1 45.65 -12.70 5.88
C MET A 1 45.28 -11.70 7.01
N LEU A 2 46.07 -11.60 8.10
CA LEU A 2 46.07 -10.48 9.08
C LEU A 2 46.55 -9.11 8.54
N TYR A 3 47.08 -9.06 7.32
CA TYR A 3 47.40 -7.81 6.63
C TYR A 3 46.13 -7.20 6.03
N PHE A 4 45.52 -6.26 6.74
CA PHE A 4 44.55 -5.35 6.13
C PHE A 4 45.29 -4.37 5.21
N THR A 5 44.99 -4.42 3.91
CA THR A 5 45.31 -3.32 3.00
C THR A 5 44.63 -2.06 3.52
N LYS A 6 45.33 -0.92 3.56
CA LYS A 6 44.82 0.35 4.13
C LYS A 6 43.44 0.74 3.59
N TRP A 7 43.17 0.45 2.31
CA TRP A 7 41.87 0.65 1.68
C TRP A 7 40.73 -0.17 2.32
N LYS A 8 40.96 -1.46 2.63
CA LYS A 8 39.96 -2.31 3.29
C LYS A 8 39.66 -1.84 4.71
N ALA A 9 40.68 -1.40 5.44
CA ALA A 9 40.49 -0.81 6.77
C ALA A 9 39.70 0.51 6.70
N ALA A 10 40.02 1.37 5.71
CA ALA A 10 39.28 2.60 5.47
C ALA A 10 37.81 2.33 5.11
N LEU A 11 37.52 1.32 4.28
CA LEU A 11 36.16 0.90 3.94
C LEU A 11 35.37 0.47 5.18
N VAL A 12 35.96 -0.36 6.05
CA VAL A 12 35.27 -0.81 7.28
C VAL A 12 34.96 0.38 8.18
N LEU A 13 35.91 1.29 8.38
CA LEU A 13 35.71 2.50 9.17
C LEU A 13 34.66 3.43 8.56
N LEU A 14 34.64 3.56 7.23
CA LEU A 14 33.62 4.34 6.51
C LEU A 14 32.22 3.76 6.75
N VAL A 15 32.05 2.45 6.62
CA VAL A 15 30.75 1.79 6.87
C VAL A 15 30.31 1.99 8.33
N CYS A 16 31.22 1.85 9.30
CA CYS A 16 30.92 2.13 10.70
C CYS A 16 30.53 3.61 10.92
N ALA A 17 31.25 4.56 10.32
CA ALA A 17 30.97 5.98 10.44
C ALA A 17 29.61 6.35 9.81
N LEU A 18 29.31 5.84 8.61
CA LEU A 18 28.01 6.00 7.97
C LEU A 18 26.91 5.38 8.84
N GLY A 19 27.13 4.20 9.41
CA GLY A 19 26.21 3.58 10.36
C GLY A 19 25.86 4.50 11.52
N VAL A 20 26.86 5.10 12.18
CA VAL A 20 26.62 6.06 13.27
C VAL A 20 25.84 7.29 12.79
N ILE A 21 26.19 7.84 11.63
CA ILE A 21 25.53 9.04 11.06
C ILE A 21 24.04 8.75 10.78
N TYR A 22 23.73 7.64 10.11
CA TYR A 22 22.35 7.27 9.76
C TYR A 22 21.55 6.75 10.96
N ALA A 23 22.21 6.24 12.01
CA ALA A 23 21.53 5.86 13.25
C ALA A 23 21.28 7.05 14.18
N ALA A 24 22.03 8.15 14.06
CA ALA A 24 21.95 9.31 14.95
C ALA A 24 20.54 9.91 15.12
N PRO A 25 19.69 10.03 14.08
CA PRO A 25 18.32 10.54 14.23
C PRO A 25 17.46 9.75 15.22
N ASN A 26 17.75 8.45 15.41
CA ASN A 26 16.99 7.58 16.31
C ASN A 26 17.25 7.88 17.80
N PHE A 27 18.36 8.55 18.14
CA PHE A 27 18.71 8.89 19.51
C PHE A 27 18.25 10.30 19.92
N LEU A 28 17.68 11.06 18.98
CA LEU A 28 17.17 12.41 19.23
C LEU A 28 15.68 12.37 19.65
N PRO A 29 15.25 13.19 20.63
CA PRO A 29 13.84 13.27 21.03
C PRO A 29 12.90 13.63 19.88
N LYS A 30 11.69 13.04 19.87
CA LYS A 30 10.62 13.32 18.91
C LYS A 30 10.10 14.76 19.09
N GLY A 31 10.81 15.75 18.52
CA GLY A 31 10.44 17.17 18.59
C GLY A 31 11.56 18.12 18.13
N THR A 32 12.83 17.73 18.27
CA THR A 32 13.97 18.55 17.85
C THR A 32 14.30 18.42 16.35
N LEU A 33 13.86 17.33 15.71
CA LEU A 33 14.08 17.08 14.28
C LEU A 33 13.17 17.93 13.36
N ALA A 34 12.05 18.46 13.89
CA ALA A 34 11.09 19.23 13.09
C ALA A 34 11.58 20.64 12.75
N THR A 35 12.58 21.17 13.46
CA THR A 35 12.96 22.59 13.34
C THR A 35 14.42 22.84 12.99
N GLU A 36 15.39 21.97 13.30
CA GLU A 36 16.83 22.33 13.10
C GLU A 36 17.80 21.21 12.65
N ALA A 37 17.37 19.97 12.44
CA ALA A 37 18.29 18.87 12.07
C ALA A 37 18.32 18.52 10.57
N SER A 38 18.23 19.53 9.68
CA SER A 38 18.29 19.36 8.21
C SER A 38 19.62 18.80 7.69
N TYR A 39 20.68 18.75 8.51
CA TYR A 39 22.03 18.33 8.09
C TYR A 39 22.33 16.84 8.31
N LEU A 40 21.53 16.10 9.09
CA LEU A 40 21.74 14.67 9.30
C LEU A 40 20.97 13.87 8.24
N PRO A 41 21.64 13.00 7.46
CA PRO A 41 20.95 12.14 6.51
C PRO A 41 20.24 11.00 7.27
N GLY A 42 18.93 10.87 7.07
CA GLY A 42 18.11 9.78 7.61
C GLY A 42 16.88 10.25 8.39
N LYS A 43 15.78 9.48 8.31
CA LYS A 43 14.58 9.68 9.12
C LYS A 43 14.62 8.72 10.32
N GLN A 44 13.83 8.99 11.36
CA GLN A 44 13.69 8.03 12.46
C GLN A 44 13.10 6.70 11.96
N ILE A 45 13.39 5.62 12.68
CA ILE A 45 12.80 4.30 12.42
C ILE A 45 11.28 4.40 12.48
N SER A 46 10.62 3.90 11.44
CA SER A 46 9.18 3.79 11.38
C SER A 46 8.71 2.70 12.35
N LEU A 47 7.71 3.01 13.17
CA LEU A 47 7.19 2.07 14.15
C LEU A 47 5.85 1.55 13.63
N GLY A 48 5.63 0.25 13.74
CA GLY A 48 4.44 -0.42 13.26
C GLY A 48 3.23 -0.24 14.15
N LEU A 49 2.11 -0.78 13.67
CA LEU A 49 0.81 -0.75 14.34
C LEU A 49 0.88 -1.23 15.80
N ASP A 50 1.62 -2.32 16.05
CA ASP A 50 1.75 -2.90 17.39
C ASP A 50 2.48 -1.99 18.39
N LEU A 51 3.28 -1.03 17.91
CA LEU A 51 4.07 -0.13 18.77
C LEU A 51 3.47 1.27 18.88
N ARG A 52 2.83 1.77 17.81
CA ARG A 52 2.19 3.10 17.79
C ARG A 52 0.70 3.05 18.14
N GLY A 53 0.09 1.88 18.15
CA GLY A 53 -1.35 1.75 18.01
C GLY A 53 -1.81 2.12 16.60
N GLY A 54 -3.10 2.00 16.34
CA GLY A 54 -3.74 2.43 15.10
C GLY A 54 -4.90 1.53 14.67
N SER A 55 -5.23 1.57 13.39
CA SER A 55 -6.39 0.87 12.82
C SER A 55 -6.01 -0.28 11.89
N HIS A 56 -6.69 -1.41 12.02
CA HIS A 56 -6.61 -2.59 11.15
C HIS A 56 -7.98 -2.88 10.55
N MET A 57 -8.07 -2.99 9.22
CA MET A 57 -9.29 -3.30 8.50
C MET A 57 -9.08 -4.41 7.47
N LEU A 58 -10.04 -5.34 7.39
CA LEU A 58 -10.15 -6.32 6.31
C LEU A 58 -11.35 -5.96 5.44
N LEU A 59 -11.08 -5.71 4.17
CA LEU A 59 -12.05 -5.30 3.16
C LEU A 59 -12.23 -6.43 2.15
N GLU A 60 -13.47 -6.68 1.70
CA GLU A 60 -13.80 -7.60 0.62
C GLU A 60 -14.37 -6.78 -0.55
N VAL A 61 -13.77 -6.94 -1.73
CA VAL A 61 -14.21 -6.23 -2.94
C VAL A 61 -15.37 -6.98 -3.57
N ASP A 62 -16.48 -6.31 -3.84
CA ASP A 62 -17.64 -6.93 -4.51
C ASP A 62 -17.35 -7.16 -6.00
N ILE A 63 -16.68 -8.26 -6.30
CA ILE A 63 -16.34 -8.68 -7.66
C ILE A 63 -17.59 -8.90 -8.53
N ASN A 64 -18.70 -9.31 -7.94
CA ASN A 64 -19.94 -9.57 -8.67
C ASN A 64 -20.50 -8.28 -9.29
N SER A 65 -20.34 -7.15 -8.60
CA SER A 65 -20.71 -5.83 -9.15
C SER A 65 -19.86 -5.46 -10.38
N VAL A 66 -18.55 -5.71 -10.35
CA VAL A 66 -17.64 -5.46 -11.49
C VAL A 66 -18.03 -6.30 -12.69
N ILE A 67 -18.31 -7.59 -12.45
CA ILE A 67 -18.72 -8.53 -13.50
C ILE A 67 -20.04 -8.08 -14.13
N ARG A 68 -21.02 -7.70 -13.30
CA ARG A 68 -22.32 -7.19 -13.78
C ARG A 68 -22.15 -5.93 -14.63
N GLU A 69 -21.40 -4.94 -14.16
CA GLU A 69 -21.14 -3.70 -14.93
C GLU A 69 -20.47 -4.00 -16.28
N ARG A 70 -19.56 -4.99 -16.30
CA ARG A 70 -18.87 -5.41 -17.52
C ARG A 70 -19.77 -6.15 -18.49
N TYR A 71 -20.72 -6.95 -18.01
CA TYR A 71 -21.74 -7.56 -18.86
C TYR A 71 -22.79 -6.58 -19.34
N GLU A 72 -23.15 -5.57 -18.54
CA GLU A 72 -24.01 -4.47 -19.00
C GLU A 72 -23.36 -3.70 -20.14
N ALA A 73 -22.08 -3.31 -20.00
CA ALA A 73 -21.32 -2.62 -21.03
C ALA A 73 -21.17 -3.47 -22.31
N LEU A 74 -20.92 -4.78 -22.16
CA LEU A 74 -20.87 -5.72 -23.27
C LEU A 74 -22.23 -5.82 -23.97
N GLY A 75 -23.31 -5.93 -23.20
CA GLY A 75 -24.68 -5.93 -23.71
C GLY A 75 -25.01 -4.65 -24.48
N ASP A 76 -24.60 -3.48 -23.99
CA ASP A 76 -24.75 -2.21 -24.71
C ASP A 76 -24.01 -2.18 -26.03
N THR A 77 -22.78 -2.72 -26.04
CA THR A 77 -21.94 -2.78 -27.25
C THR A 77 -22.58 -3.71 -28.28
N ILE A 78 -22.98 -4.91 -27.88
CA ILE A 78 -23.72 -5.86 -28.71
C ILE A 78 -24.99 -5.23 -29.28
N ARG A 79 -25.78 -4.53 -28.45
CA ARG A 79 -27.00 -3.84 -28.87
C ARG A 79 -26.73 -2.74 -29.90
N SER A 80 -25.62 -2.00 -29.76
CA SER A 80 -25.21 -0.99 -30.75
C SER A 80 -24.87 -1.65 -32.08
N THR A 81 -24.02 -2.69 -32.07
CA THR A 81 -23.61 -3.40 -33.28
C THR A 81 -24.78 -4.03 -34.01
N LEU A 82 -25.70 -4.69 -33.29
CA LEU A 82 -26.92 -5.28 -33.88
C LEU A 82 -27.82 -4.21 -34.51
N ARG A 83 -27.88 -3.01 -33.94
CA ARG A 83 -28.66 -1.89 -34.48
C ARG A 83 -28.05 -1.33 -35.76
N GLU A 84 -26.73 -1.20 -35.82
CA GLU A 84 -26.00 -0.77 -37.02
C GLU A 84 -26.25 -1.72 -38.19
N GLU A 85 -26.25 -3.03 -37.91
CA GLU A 85 -26.55 -4.10 -38.88
C GLU A 85 -28.06 -4.34 -39.11
N ARG A 86 -28.93 -3.54 -38.48
CA ARG A 86 -30.40 -3.58 -38.61
C ARG A 86 -31.06 -4.90 -38.17
N ILE A 87 -30.40 -5.67 -37.31
CA ILE A 87 -30.94 -6.91 -36.72
C ILE A 87 -31.91 -6.56 -35.59
N ARG A 88 -33.12 -7.12 -35.62
CA ARG A 88 -34.13 -6.86 -34.59
C ARG A 88 -33.86 -7.72 -33.35
N TYR A 89 -33.72 -7.07 -32.19
CA TYR A 89 -33.49 -7.73 -30.91
C TYR A 89 -34.46 -7.23 -29.83
N ARG A 90 -34.69 -8.05 -28.81
CA ARG A 90 -35.35 -7.63 -27.55
C ARG A 90 -34.28 -7.41 -26.49
N PRO A 91 -34.22 -6.23 -25.86
CA PRO A 91 -33.29 -5.99 -24.77
C PRO A 91 -33.67 -6.86 -23.56
N ARG A 92 -32.66 -7.41 -22.90
CA ARG A 92 -32.74 -7.92 -21.53
C ARG A 92 -31.66 -7.29 -20.67
N ASP A 93 -31.87 -7.34 -19.36
CA ASP A 93 -30.88 -6.89 -18.39
C ASP A 93 -29.80 -7.96 -18.24
N ALA A 94 -28.55 -7.53 -18.05
CA ALA A 94 -27.44 -8.45 -17.89
C ALA A 94 -27.49 -9.11 -16.50
N GLY A 95 -27.22 -10.42 -16.46
CA GLY A 95 -27.14 -11.20 -15.23
C GLY A 95 -25.69 -11.38 -14.75
N LEU A 96 -25.50 -12.23 -13.73
CA LEU A 96 -24.16 -12.71 -13.35
C LEU A 96 -23.62 -13.77 -14.30
N ASP A 97 -24.51 -14.41 -15.07
CA ASP A 97 -24.16 -15.49 -15.99
C ASP A 97 -23.70 -14.98 -17.37
N GLY A 98 -23.98 -13.71 -17.70
CA GLY A 98 -23.57 -13.09 -18.96
C GLY A 98 -24.51 -11.98 -19.43
N ALA A 99 -24.15 -11.37 -20.56
CA ALA A 99 -25.00 -10.45 -21.31
C ALA A 99 -26.02 -11.25 -22.13
N GLU A 100 -27.31 -11.06 -21.87
CA GLU A 100 -28.40 -11.79 -22.55
C GLU A 100 -29.05 -10.93 -23.63
N VAL A 101 -29.16 -11.48 -24.85
CA VAL A 101 -29.85 -10.85 -25.97
C VAL A 101 -30.73 -11.87 -26.67
N THR A 102 -32.01 -11.53 -26.86
CA THR A 102 -32.95 -12.35 -27.62
C THR A 102 -33.15 -11.78 -29.01
N ILE A 103 -32.81 -12.54 -30.05
CA ILE A 103 -33.01 -12.16 -31.45
C ILE A 103 -34.46 -12.43 -31.87
N VAL A 104 -35.08 -11.48 -32.58
CA VAL A 104 -36.51 -11.60 -32.95
C VAL A 104 -36.71 -12.59 -34.10
N ASN A 105 -35.83 -12.56 -35.10
CA ASN A 105 -35.89 -13.41 -36.29
C ASN A 105 -34.96 -14.61 -36.15
N ALA A 106 -35.47 -15.83 -36.26
CA ALA A 106 -34.68 -17.05 -36.13
C ALA A 106 -33.58 -17.19 -37.21
N ASP A 107 -33.85 -16.69 -38.42
CA ASP A 107 -32.91 -16.77 -39.54
C ASP A 107 -31.68 -15.85 -39.38
N GLU A 108 -31.75 -14.85 -38.49
CA GLU A 108 -30.68 -13.89 -38.24
C GLU A 108 -29.78 -14.29 -37.05
N VAL A 109 -30.07 -15.41 -36.38
CA VAL A 109 -29.37 -15.84 -35.16
C VAL A 109 -27.90 -16.17 -35.44
N GLU A 110 -27.60 -16.92 -36.50
CA GLU A 110 -26.21 -17.26 -36.84
C GLU A 110 -25.41 -16.01 -37.26
N LYS A 111 -26.02 -15.12 -38.06
CA LYS A 111 -25.39 -13.82 -38.40
C LYS A 111 -25.11 -12.99 -37.14
N ALA A 112 -26.04 -12.98 -36.17
CA ALA A 112 -25.84 -12.29 -34.91
C ALA A 112 -24.73 -12.93 -34.05
N ARG A 113 -24.62 -14.27 -34.04
CA ARG A 113 -23.54 -14.98 -33.33
C ARG A 113 -22.16 -14.64 -33.89
N ASP A 114 -22.02 -14.60 -35.21
CA ASP A 114 -20.76 -14.23 -35.86
C ASP A 114 -20.38 -12.77 -35.52
N LEU A 115 -21.33 -11.84 -35.64
CA LEU A 115 -21.10 -10.43 -35.29
C LEU A 115 -20.69 -10.23 -33.83
N ILE A 116 -21.31 -10.95 -32.90
CA ILE A 116 -20.95 -10.85 -31.47
C ILE A 116 -19.55 -11.40 -31.21
N ARG A 117 -19.15 -12.45 -31.95
CA ARG A 117 -17.82 -13.07 -31.79
C ARG A 117 -16.71 -12.12 -32.25
N ASP A 118 -16.99 -11.35 -33.30
CA ASP A 118 -16.08 -10.33 -33.82
C ASP A 118 -15.93 -9.13 -32.87
N VAL A 119 -16.99 -8.82 -32.09
CA VAL A 119 -16.97 -7.71 -31.13
C VAL A 119 -16.06 -8.00 -29.94
N GLU A 120 -16.13 -9.20 -29.35
CA GLU A 120 -15.34 -9.54 -28.15
C GLU A 120 -14.85 -11.01 -28.21
N PRO A 121 -13.61 -11.26 -28.69
CA PRO A 121 -13.12 -12.63 -28.95
C PRO A 121 -12.86 -13.46 -27.69
N ASN A 122 -12.81 -12.83 -26.50
CA ASN A 122 -12.57 -13.50 -25.21
C ASN A 122 -13.86 -13.96 -24.51
N THR A 123 -14.91 -14.21 -25.29
CA THR A 123 -16.24 -14.59 -24.79
C THR A 123 -16.63 -16.00 -25.20
N VAL A 124 -17.45 -16.64 -24.37
CA VAL A 124 -18.14 -17.89 -24.65
C VAL A 124 -19.62 -17.55 -24.85
N MET A 125 -20.21 -18.10 -25.90
CA MET A 125 -21.64 -17.97 -26.14
C MET A 125 -22.34 -19.25 -25.73
N SER A 126 -23.39 -19.09 -24.95
CA SER A 126 -24.35 -20.14 -24.60
C SER A 126 -25.76 -19.66 -24.93
N GLY A 127 -26.74 -20.55 -24.89
CA GLY A 127 -28.15 -20.22 -25.17
C GLY A 127 -28.77 -21.07 -26.26
N ASP A 128 -30.09 -21.23 -26.15
CA ASP A 128 -30.91 -22.10 -27.00
C ASP A 128 -31.86 -21.26 -27.88
N GLY A 129 -32.03 -21.71 -29.12
CA GLY A 129 -32.81 -21.04 -30.17
C GLY A 129 -32.40 -19.59 -30.38
N ASN A 130 -33.35 -18.67 -30.17
CA ASN A 130 -33.19 -17.23 -30.42
C ASN A 130 -32.53 -16.48 -29.26
N ASN A 131 -32.18 -17.15 -28.15
CA ASN A 131 -31.58 -16.51 -27.00
C ASN A 131 -30.06 -16.74 -26.98
N ILE A 132 -29.30 -15.66 -26.89
CA ILE A 132 -27.84 -15.68 -26.87
C ILE A 132 -27.38 -15.08 -25.54
N ILE A 133 -26.63 -15.85 -24.77
CA ILE A 133 -25.97 -15.45 -23.53
C ILE A 133 -24.47 -15.40 -23.81
N VAL A 134 -23.86 -14.25 -23.58
CA VAL A 134 -22.43 -14.01 -23.83
C VAL A 134 -21.75 -13.82 -22.49
N SER A 135 -20.83 -14.72 -22.15
CA SER A 135 -20.07 -14.70 -20.90
C SER A 135 -18.57 -14.64 -21.17
N TYR A 136 -17.78 -14.12 -20.22
CA TYR A 136 -16.33 -14.14 -20.36
C TYR A 136 -15.79 -15.56 -20.13
N THR A 137 -14.71 -15.93 -20.82
CA THR A 137 -13.96 -17.15 -20.51
C THR A 137 -13.46 -17.15 -19.06
N GLU A 138 -13.17 -18.32 -18.48
CA GLU A 138 -12.63 -18.40 -17.11
C GLU A 138 -11.32 -17.59 -16.95
N GLN A 139 -10.46 -17.63 -17.96
CA GLN A 139 -9.22 -16.84 -17.97
C GLN A 139 -9.51 -15.33 -18.00
N ALA A 140 -10.37 -14.87 -18.90
CA ALA A 140 -10.73 -13.45 -18.98
C ALA A 140 -11.42 -12.97 -17.70
N ARG A 141 -12.25 -13.81 -17.07
CA ARG A 141 -12.86 -13.53 -15.78
C ARG A 141 -11.79 -13.37 -14.68
N LYS A 142 -10.83 -14.28 -14.59
CA LYS A 142 -9.74 -14.18 -13.60
C LYS A 142 -8.90 -12.91 -13.79
N GLU A 143 -8.54 -12.58 -15.02
CA GLU A 143 -7.82 -11.34 -15.34
C GLU A 143 -8.63 -10.08 -15.00
N LEU A 144 -9.96 -10.15 -15.09
CA LEU A 144 -10.85 -9.07 -14.69
C LEU A 144 -10.88 -8.89 -13.17
N VAL A 145 -10.95 -10.00 -12.41
CA VAL A 145 -10.85 -9.98 -10.94
C VAL A 145 -9.51 -9.42 -10.50
N ASP A 146 -8.40 -9.94 -11.05
CA ASP A 146 -7.06 -9.51 -10.67
C ASP A 146 -6.85 -8.01 -10.96
N ARG A 147 -7.33 -7.51 -12.11
CA ARG A 147 -7.29 -6.08 -12.44
C ARG A 147 -8.13 -5.25 -11.47
N ALA A 148 -9.35 -5.70 -11.13
CA ALA A 148 -10.20 -5.00 -10.17
C ALA A 148 -9.53 -4.89 -8.80
N ILE A 149 -8.90 -5.96 -8.31
CA ILE A 149 -8.19 -5.94 -7.02
C ILE A 149 -6.95 -5.05 -7.07
N SER A 150 -6.13 -5.14 -8.13
CA SER A 150 -4.96 -4.28 -8.28
C SER A 150 -5.33 -2.80 -8.33
N GLN A 151 -6.41 -2.46 -9.04
CA GLN A 151 -6.91 -1.09 -9.09
C GLN A 151 -7.46 -0.63 -7.73
N SER A 152 -8.23 -1.48 -7.03
CA SER A 152 -8.72 -1.19 -5.68
C SER A 152 -7.56 -0.96 -4.70
N LEU A 153 -6.51 -1.78 -4.74
CA LEU A 153 -5.31 -1.59 -3.91
C LEU A 153 -4.67 -0.22 -4.13
N GLU A 154 -4.56 0.22 -5.38
CA GLU A 154 -3.96 1.53 -5.71
C GLU A 154 -4.84 2.71 -5.27
N VAL A 155 -6.16 2.58 -5.40
CA VAL A 155 -7.11 3.59 -4.89
C VAL A 155 -7.06 3.65 -3.37
N VAL A 156 -7.08 2.50 -2.68
CA VAL A 156 -6.96 2.42 -1.22
C VAL A 156 -5.63 3.03 -0.77
N ARG A 157 -4.52 2.76 -1.46
CA ARG A 157 -3.22 3.38 -1.19
C ARG A 157 -3.27 4.90 -1.25
N ARG A 158 -3.74 5.45 -2.37
CA ARG A 158 -3.89 6.91 -2.53
C ARG A 158 -4.77 7.53 -1.45
N ARG A 159 -5.88 6.89 -1.07
CA ARG A 159 -6.78 7.39 -0.01
C ARG A 159 -6.14 7.41 1.37
N VAL A 160 -5.36 6.39 1.71
CA VAL A 160 -4.69 6.31 3.00
C VAL A 160 -3.47 7.24 3.05
N ASP A 161 -2.75 7.40 1.95
CA ASP A 161 -1.62 8.34 1.86
C ASP A 161 -2.09 9.79 2.06
N GLU A 162 -3.26 10.16 1.53
CA GLU A 162 -3.88 11.49 1.72
C GLU A 162 -4.30 11.78 3.17
N LEU A 163 -4.44 10.76 4.02
CA LEU A 163 -4.65 10.96 5.47
C LEU A 163 -3.38 11.47 6.18
N GLY A 164 -2.25 11.57 5.48
CA GLY A 164 -0.97 12.02 6.05
C GLY A 164 -0.35 11.00 6.99
N THR A 165 -0.79 9.74 6.92
CA THR A 165 -0.28 8.66 7.78
C THR A 165 1.09 8.22 7.30
N THR A 166 2.02 7.96 8.24
CA THR A 166 3.33 7.42 7.88
C THR A 166 3.22 5.91 7.70
N GLU A 167 3.31 5.46 6.45
CA GLU A 167 3.53 4.06 6.04
C GLU A 167 2.38 3.09 6.33
N PRO A 168 1.23 3.23 5.64
CA PRO A 168 0.19 2.22 5.71
C PRO A 168 0.62 0.90 5.05
N SER A 169 0.30 -0.22 5.67
CA SER A 169 0.47 -1.54 5.05
C SER A 169 -0.84 -1.94 4.38
N ILE A 170 -0.84 -1.94 3.06
CA ILE A 170 -1.99 -2.29 2.22
C ILE A 170 -1.61 -3.47 1.34
N GLN A 171 -2.26 -4.61 1.55
CA GLN A 171 -1.90 -5.88 0.91
C GLN A 171 -3.15 -6.67 0.50
N ARG A 172 -3.05 -7.40 -0.60
CA ARG A 172 -4.07 -8.39 -0.99
C ARG A 172 -4.03 -9.56 0.00
N GLN A 173 -5.19 -10.02 0.44
CA GLN A 173 -5.36 -11.25 1.21
C GLN A 173 -6.33 -12.17 0.46
N GLY A 174 -5.86 -13.31 -0.02
CA GLY A 174 -6.70 -14.23 -0.81
C GLY A 174 -7.04 -13.66 -2.19
N GLU A 175 -8.20 -14.04 -2.74
CA GLU A 175 -8.60 -13.69 -4.11
C GLU A 175 -9.26 -12.31 -4.20
N ASP A 176 -10.08 -11.93 -3.23
CA ASP A 176 -10.97 -10.77 -3.29
C ASP A 176 -10.85 -9.80 -2.10
N ARG A 177 -9.90 -10.03 -1.17
CA ARG A 177 -9.77 -9.23 0.05
C ARG A 177 -8.52 -8.37 0.08
N ILE A 178 -8.62 -7.26 0.82
CA ILE A 178 -7.57 -6.27 1.02
C ILE A 178 -7.44 -6.02 2.53
N VAL A 179 -6.24 -6.23 3.07
CA VAL A 179 -5.87 -5.85 4.44
C VAL A 179 -5.29 -4.45 4.40
N VAL A 180 -5.80 -3.58 5.26
CA VAL A 180 -5.33 -2.21 5.45
C VAL A 180 -4.93 -2.02 6.91
N GLN A 181 -3.68 -1.62 7.14
CA GLN A 181 -3.15 -1.31 8.46
C GLN A 181 -2.59 0.09 8.45
N VAL A 182 -3.09 0.95 9.34
CA VAL A 182 -2.73 2.36 9.42
C VAL A 182 -2.21 2.67 10.82
N PRO A 183 -0.87 2.68 11.01
CA PRO A 183 -0.27 3.02 12.30
C PRO A 183 -0.55 4.46 12.70
N GLY A 184 -0.83 4.70 13.98
CA GLY A 184 -1.08 6.02 14.55
C GLY A 184 -2.45 6.63 14.22
N LEU A 185 -3.35 5.86 13.58
CA LEU A 185 -4.74 6.27 13.38
C LEU A 185 -5.64 5.63 14.43
N ASP A 186 -5.93 6.36 15.50
CA ASP A 186 -6.65 5.84 16.67
C ASP A 186 -8.15 5.55 16.40
N ASP A 187 -8.80 6.39 15.58
CA ASP A 187 -10.23 6.24 15.24
C ASP A 187 -10.43 5.57 13.87
N PRO A 188 -10.89 4.31 13.83
CA PRO A 188 -11.16 3.60 12.59
C PRO A 188 -12.40 4.12 11.86
N SER A 189 -13.27 4.92 12.51
CA SER A 189 -14.49 5.46 11.90
C SER A 189 -14.19 6.36 10.71
N ARG A 190 -13.12 7.17 10.81
CA ARG A 190 -12.66 8.02 9.71
C ARG A 190 -12.11 7.20 8.54
N LEU A 191 -11.35 6.14 8.84
CA LEU A 191 -10.83 5.23 7.82
C LEU A 191 -11.97 4.52 7.09
N ARG A 192 -12.97 4.04 7.84
CA ARG A 192 -14.21 3.46 7.32
C ARG A 192 -14.94 4.42 6.38
N ALA A 193 -15.09 5.69 6.77
CA ALA A 193 -15.81 6.68 5.96
C ALA A 193 -15.14 6.92 4.59
N ILE A 194 -13.81 6.89 4.56
CA ILE A 194 -13.03 7.14 3.33
C ILE A 194 -12.90 5.88 2.48
N LEU A 195 -12.69 4.71 3.08
CA LEU A 195 -12.51 3.46 2.35
C LEU A 195 -13.83 2.79 1.94
N GLY A 196 -14.91 3.01 2.68
CA GLY A 196 -16.21 2.37 2.41
C GLY A 196 -17.00 2.97 1.24
N ARG A 197 -16.61 4.15 0.71
CA ARG A 197 -17.30 4.82 -0.41
C ARG A 197 -16.67 4.47 -1.74
N THR A 198 -17.43 4.25 -2.81
CA THR A 198 -16.84 4.04 -4.14
C THR A 198 -16.27 5.33 -4.72
N ALA A 199 -16.86 6.48 -4.40
CA ALA A 199 -16.55 7.77 -4.98
C ALA A 199 -16.65 7.81 -6.52
N LYS A 200 -17.60 7.05 -7.09
CA LYS A 200 -17.88 7.05 -8.52
C LYS A 200 -18.64 8.32 -8.87
N MET A 201 -17.93 9.26 -9.49
CA MET A 201 -18.46 10.56 -9.88
C MET A 201 -18.87 10.54 -11.35
N ASN A 202 -20.10 10.95 -11.66
CA ASN A 202 -20.60 11.05 -13.03
C ASN A 202 -21.33 12.37 -13.26
N PHE A 203 -21.20 12.91 -14.46
CA PHE A 203 -21.91 14.12 -14.88
C PHE A 203 -23.07 13.74 -15.79
N HIS A 204 -24.27 14.17 -15.40
CA HIS A 204 -25.52 13.92 -16.11
C HIS A 204 -26.24 15.24 -16.40
N LEU A 205 -26.97 15.31 -17.50
CA LEU A 205 -27.86 16.45 -17.72
C LEU A 205 -29.16 16.23 -16.94
N VAL A 206 -29.64 17.28 -16.28
CA VAL A 206 -30.96 17.27 -15.68
C VAL A 206 -32.00 17.32 -16.79
N ASN A 207 -33.02 16.49 -16.66
CA ASN A 207 -34.18 16.52 -17.53
C ASN A 207 -35.17 17.55 -16.98
N GLU A 208 -35.34 18.67 -17.69
CA GLU A 208 -36.24 19.75 -17.27
C GLU A 208 -37.66 19.60 -17.84
N GLU A 209 -37.97 18.54 -18.60
CA GLU A 209 -39.31 18.34 -19.17
C GLU A 209 -40.37 17.99 -18.12
N LYS A 210 -39.96 17.25 -17.07
CA LYS A 210 -40.82 16.85 -15.95
C LYS A 210 -40.05 16.89 -14.64
N THR A 211 -40.74 17.16 -13.54
CA THR A 211 -40.16 16.92 -12.20
C THR A 211 -40.12 15.42 -11.89
N ALA A 212 -39.26 15.00 -10.96
CA ALA A 212 -39.17 13.61 -10.51
C ALA A 212 -40.54 13.06 -10.04
N SER A 213 -41.31 13.87 -9.30
CA SER A 213 -42.66 13.51 -8.84
C SER A 213 -43.66 13.35 -9.99
N GLN A 214 -43.63 14.23 -10.99
CA GLN A 214 -44.47 14.13 -12.18
C GLN A 214 -44.11 12.93 -13.05
N ALA A 215 -42.82 12.62 -13.19
CA ALA A 215 -42.35 11.45 -13.93
C ALA A 215 -42.81 10.13 -13.30
N ARG A 216 -42.82 10.03 -11.96
CA ARG A 216 -43.39 8.85 -11.26
C ARG A 216 -44.89 8.71 -11.48
N ALA A 217 -45.63 9.82 -11.50
CA ALA A 217 -47.08 9.81 -11.65
C ALA A 217 -47.55 9.55 -13.09
N THR A 218 -46.82 10.05 -14.09
CA THR A 218 -47.25 10.06 -15.51
C THR A 218 -46.45 9.14 -16.42
N GLY A 219 -45.49 8.39 -15.86
CA GLY A 219 -44.54 7.55 -16.59
C GLY A 219 -43.22 8.27 -16.88
N MET A 220 -42.12 7.52 -16.71
CA MET A 220 -40.75 8.02 -16.91
C MET A 220 -40.44 8.22 -18.40
N PRO A 221 -39.89 9.39 -18.80
CA PRO A 221 -39.36 9.56 -20.14
C PRO A 221 -38.28 8.50 -20.45
N PRO A 222 -38.20 8.00 -21.69
CA PRO A 222 -37.24 6.96 -22.06
C PRO A 222 -35.81 7.47 -21.87
N GLY A 223 -34.95 6.63 -21.27
CA GLY A 223 -33.56 6.99 -21.03
C GLY A 223 -33.31 7.95 -19.85
N THR A 224 -34.29 8.13 -18.95
CA THR A 224 -34.10 8.90 -17.70
C THR A 224 -34.00 7.99 -16.47
N ILE A 225 -33.47 8.55 -15.38
CA ILE A 225 -33.42 7.95 -14.04
C ILE A 225 -33.73 9.03 -13.00
N ILE A 226 -34.27 8.62 -11.85
CA ILE A 226 -34.52 9.50 -10.71
C ILE A 226 -33.48 9.18 -9.65
N LEU A 227 -32.73 10.20 -9.22
CA LEU A 227 -31.76 10.08 -8.13
C LEU A 227 -32.10 11.04 -6.99
N PRO A 228 -31.84 10.66 -5.72
CA PRO A 228 -32.02 11.54 -4.57
C PRO A 228 -31.00 12.68 -4.58
N SER A 229 -31.37 13.82 -4.01
CA SER A 229 -30.43 14.92 -3.72
C SER A 229 -29.78 14.72 -2.34
N ALA A 230 -28.45 14.76 -2.30
CA ALA A 230 -27.69 14.73 -1.06
C ALA A 230 -27.54 16.13 -0.45
N ASP A 231 -27.64 17.19 -1.26
CA ASP A 231 -27.43 18.57 -0.81
C ASP A 231 -28.50 19.01 0.21
N ALA A 232 -28.03 19.55 1.33
CA ALA A 232 -28.91 20.01 2.42
C ALA A 232 -29.71 21.26 2.01
N GLY A 233 -29.15 22.10 1.14
CA GLY A 233 -29.82 23.29 0.62
C GLY A 233 -30.97 22.94 -0.32
N ASP A 234 -30.76 21.98 -1.21
CA ASP A 234 -31.79 21.44 -2.09
C ASP A 234 -32.95 20.84 -1.29
N ARG A 235 -32.65 20.04 -0.27
CA ARG A 235 -33.66 19.46 0.62
C ARG A 235 -34.43 20.54 1.40
N ALA A 236 -33.75 21.58 1.87
CA ALA A 236 -34.40 22.73 2.51
C ALA A 236 -35.29 23.53 1.53
N ALA A 237 -34.96 23.54 0.24
CA ALA A 237 -35.76 24.13 -0.84
C ALA A 237 -36.88 23.19 -1.36
N GLY A 238 -37.06 22.00 -0.77
CA GLY A 238 -38.07 21.02 -1.17
C GLY A 238 -37.69 20.16 -2.39
N ILE A 239 -36.44 20.23 -2.84
CA ILE A 239 -35.92 19.44 -3.95
C ILE A 239 -35.26 18.19 -3.37
N ASN A 240 -36.03 17.10 -3.24
CA ASN A 240 -35.53 15.85 -2.69
C ASN A 240 -34.92 14.93 -3.76
N GLU A 241 -35.30 15.10 -5.02
CA GLU A 241 -34.96 14.19 -6.10
C GLU A 241 -34.83 14.94 -7.42
N TYR A 242 -33.92 14.50 -8.28
CA TYR A 242 -33.74 15.00 -9.64
C TYR A 242 -34.09 13.93 -10.66
N LEU A 243 -34.78 14.33 -11.72
CA LEU A 243 -34.89 13.54 -12.94
C LEU A 243 -33.70 13.88 -13.83
N ILE A 244 -32.87 12.88 -14.14
CA ILE A 244 -31.65 13.07 -14.94
C ILE A 244 -31.62 12.11 -16.12
N ASP A 245 -30.90 12.49 -17.16
CA ASP A 245 -30.65 11.63 -18.31
C ASP A 245 -29.69 10.49 -17.90
N ARG A 246 -30.03 9.23 -18.23
CA ARG A 246 -29.24 8.04 -17.86
C ARG A 246 -27.85 8.04 -18.48
N ARG A 247 -27.69 8.67 -19.63
CA ARG A 247 -26.42 8.76 -20.34
C ARG A 247 -25.42 9.61 -19.54
N VAL A 248 -24.31 8.99 -19.14
CA VAL A 248 -23.18 9.72 -18.56
C VAL A 248 -22.56 10.58 -19.66
N VAL A 249 -22.36 11.85 -19.35
CA VAL A 249 -21.82 12.83 -20.28
C VAL A 249 -20.31 12.90 -20.16
N VAL A 250 -19.80 12.99 -18.93
CA VAL A 250 -18.38 12.94 -18.57
C VAL A 250 -18.24 12.05 -17.34
N SER A 251 -17.26 11.15 -17.35
CA SER A 251 -16.92 10.30 -16.19
C SER A 251 -15.92 11.00 -15.29
N GLY A 252 -16.01 10.72 -14.00
CA GLY A 252 -15.05 11.14 -12.99
C GLY A 252 -13.65 10.53 -13.17
N ASP A 253 -13.51 9.47 -13.98
CA ASP A 253 -12.22 8.82 -14.25
C ASP A 253 -11.20 9.74 -14.93
N ASN A 254 -11.67 10.83 -15.56
CA ASN A 254 -10.81 11.82 -16.20
C ASN A 254 -10.37 12.96 -15.26
N LEU A 255 -10.70 12.92 -13.96
CA LEU A 255 -10.20 13.91 -13.00
C LEU A 255 -8.72 13.66 -12.68
N ILE A 256 -7.93 14.73 -12.74
CA ILE A 256 -6.49 14.70 -12.40
C ILE A 256 -6.16 15.44 -11.11
N ASP A 257 -7.02 16.36 -10.69
CA ASP A 257 -6.81 17.15 -9.48
C ASP A 257 -8.16 17.55 -8.87
N SER A 258 -8.16 17.67 -7.55
CA SER A 258 -9.27 18.16 -6.75
C SER A 258 -8.73 18.83 -5.52
N GLN A 259 -9.21 20.05 -5.23
CA GLN A 259 -8.80 20.82 -4.06
C GLN A 259 -9.99 21.49 -3.35
N PRO A 260 -10.03 21.46 -2.01
CA PRO A 260 -10.97 22.25 -1.24
C PRO A 260 -10.57 23.73 -1.34
N THR A 261 -11.52 24.60 -1.67
CA THR A 261 -11.31 26.04 -1.78
C THR A 261 -12.50 26.78 -1.18
N PHE A 262 -12.43 28.11 -1.15
CA PHE A 262 -13.53 28.95 -0.72
C PHE A 262 -14.00 29.82 -1.87
N ASN A 263 -15.31 29.89 -2.07
CA ASN A 263 -15.95 30.84 -2.97
C ASN A 263 -16.96 31.65 -2.17
N ASP A 264 -16.83 32.98 -2.16
CA ASP A 264 -17.65 33.91 -1.36
C ASP A 264 -17.76 33.52 0.13
N GLY A 265 -16.65 33.04 0.71
CA GLY A 265 -16.59 32.60 2.10
C GLY A 265 -17.26 31.24 2.39
N ARG A 266 -17.77 30.54 1.36
CA ARG A 266 -18.34 29.19 1.49
C ARG A 266 -17.34 28.13 1.00
N PRO A 267 -17.20 26.99 1.69
CA PRO A 267 -16.33 25.91 1.24
C PRO A 267 -16.92 25.24 -0.01
N VAL A 268 -16.07 25.07 -1.02
CA VAL A 268 -16.42 24.45 -2.31
C VAL A 268 -15.29 23.52 -2.74
N VAL A 269 -15.58 22.58 -3.64
CA VAL A 269 -14.55 21.67 -4.18
C VAL A 269 -14.24 22.03 -5.61
N SER A 270 -13.01 22.47 -5.87
CA SER A 270 -12.50 22.68 -7.22
C SER A 270 -12.00 21.36 -7.80
N PHE A 271 -12.22 21.13 -9.09
CA PHE A 271 -11.72 19.96 -9.80
C PHE A 271 -11.16 20.34 -11.17
N ARG A 272 -10.25 19.49 -11.67
CA ARG A 272 -9.65 19.62 -12.99
C ARG A 272 -9.64 18.28 -13.71
N PHE A 273 -10.03 18.31 -14.98
CA PHE A 273 -9.93 17.17 -15.89
C PHE A 273 -8.57 17.08 -16.59
N ASP A 274 -8.24 15.88 -17.09
CA ASP A 274 -7.22 15.70 -18.10
C ASP A 274 -7.61 16.38 -19.43
N ALA A 275 -6.70 16.40 -20.41
CA ALA A 275 -6.94 17.05 -21.70
C ALA A 275 -8.15 16.48 -22.47
N ALA A 276 -8.39 15.16 -22.39
CA ALA A 276 -9.49 14.50 -23.10
C ALA A 276 -10.84 14.75 -22.42
N GLY A 277 -10.89 14.63 -21.09
CA GLY A 277 -12.05 14.95 -20.26
C GLY A 277 -12.40 16.44 -20.35
N GLY A 278 -11.41 17.33 -20.32
CA GLY A 278 -11.60 18.78 -20.47
C GLY A 278 -12.20 19.15 -21.83
N ALA A 279 -11.73 18.52 -22.92
CA ALA A 279 -12.30 18.74 -24.26
C ALA A 279 -13.77 18.24 -24.35
N ARG A 280 -14.07 17.06 -23.82
CA ARG A 280 -15.45 16.52 -23.77
C ARG A 280 -16.37 17.38 -22.91
N PHE A 281 -15.87 17.87 -21.78
CA PHE A 281 -16.59 18.76 -20.89
C PHE A 281 -16.87 20.12 -21.55
N GLY A 282 -15.88 20.69 -22.25
CA GLY A 282 -16.04 21.92 -23.01
C GLY A 282 -17.05 21.81 -24.16
N ASP A 283 -16.98 20.72 -24.94
CA ASP A 283 -17.94 20.45 -26.01
C ASP A 283 -19.37 20.31 -25.47
N MET A 284 -19.54 19.58 -24.37
CA MET A 284 -20.87 19.41 -23.79
C MET A 284 -21.44 20.70 -23.22
N THR A 285 -20.65 21.44 -22.42
CA THR A 285 -21.10 22.69 -21.82
C THR A 285 -21.45 23.72 -22.89
N SER A 286 -20.72 23.75 -24.01
CA SER A 286 -21.03 24.60 -25.17
C SER A 286 -22.39 24.28 -25.80
N LYS A 287 -22.74 23.00 -25.90
CA LYS A 287 -24.01 22.54 -26.52
C LYS A 287 -25.22 22.64 -25.60
N ASN A 288 -25.02 22.79 -24.29
CA ASN A 288 -26.07 22.71 -23.27
C ASN A 288 -26.14 23.96 -22.38
N ALA A 289 -25.74 25.12 -22.89
CA ALA A 289 -25.88 26.39 -22.18
C ALA A 289 -27.34 26.63 -21.74
N GLY A 290 -27.52 27.02 -20.48
CA GLY A 290 -28.82 27.22 -19.85
C GLY A 290 -29.43 25.96 -19.21
N ARG A 291 -28.92 24.75 -19.46
CA ARG A 291 -29.38 23.52 -18.79
C ARG A 291 -28.67 23.31 -17.45
N ARG A 292 -29.29 22.53 -16.55
CA ARG A 292 -28.64 22.09 -15.30
C ARG A 292 -27.79 20.84 -15.53
N LEU A 293 -26.62 20.84 -14.91
CA LEU A 293 -25.67 19.73 -14.93
C LEU A 293 -25.70 19.06 -13.55
N ALA A 294 -26.26 17.87 -13.45
CA ALA A 294 -26.23 17.07 -12.24
C ALA A 294 -24.86 16.41 -12.06
N ILE A 295 -24.27 16.63 -10.91
CA ILE A 295 -23.05 15.99 -10.43
C ILE A 295 -23.47 14.88 -9.48
N VAL A 296 -23.30 13.64 -9.93
CA VAL A 296 -23.72 12.43 -9.20
C VAL A 296 -22.49 11.78 -8.56
N LEU A 297 -22.58 11.43 -7.28
CA LEU A 297 -21.59 10.65 -6.56
C LEU A 297 -22.28 9.45 -5.91
N ASP A 298 -21.83 8.24 -6.22
CA ASP A 298 -22.35 6.99 -5.62
C ASP A 298 -23.89 6.84 -5.69
N GLY A 299 -24.51 7.41 -6.75
CA GLY A 299 -25.96 7.34 -6.97
C GLY A 299 -26.77 8.48 -6.36
N GLU A 300 -26.14 9.46 -5.73
CA GLU A 300 -26.78 10.65 -5.17
C GLU A 300 -26.34 11.92 -5.91
N VAL A 301 -27.25 12.86 -6.13
CA VAL A 301 -26.93 14.17 -6.73
C VAL A 301 -26.35 15.05 -5.63
N ILE A 302 -25.05 15.37 -5.75
CA ILE A 302 -24.35 16.24 -4.81
C ILE A 302 -24.58 17.72 -5.15
N SER A 303 -24.73 18.03 -6.43
CA SER A 303 -24.94 19.40 -6.91
C SER A 303 -25.56 19.40 -8.30
N ALA A 304 -26.41 20.37 -8.61
CA ALA A 304 -27.02 20.53 -9.93
C ALA A 304 -26.96 21.97 -10.46
N PRO A 305 -25.76 22.56 -10.64
CA PRO A 305 -25.61 23.94 -11.09
C PRO A 305 -26.12 24.13 -12.53
N ARG A 306 -26.55 25.36 -12.83
CA ARG A 306 -26.91 25.76 -14.20
C ARG A 306 -25.65 26.13 -14.99
N ILE A 307 -25.56 25.63 -16.22
CA ILE A 307 -24.48 25.97 -17.15
C ILE A 307 -24.76 27.38 -17.68
N ASN A 308 -24.00 28.37 -17.22
CA ASN A 308 -24.17 29.77 -17.67
C ASN A 308 -23.35 30.06 -18.93
N GLU A 309 -22.10 29.63 -18.94
CA GLU A 309 -21.14 29.86 -20.03
C GLU A 309 -20.41 28.55 -20.37
N PRO A 310 -19.93 28.38 -21.62
CA PRO A 310 -19.12 27.23 -22.01
C PRO A 310 -17.81 27.14 -21.19
N ILE A 311 -17.51 25.97 -20.64
CA ILE A 311 -16.32 25.76 -19.80
C ILE A 311 -15.24 25.05 -20.62
N LEU A 312 -14.46 25.82 -21.37
CA LEU A 312 -13.41 25.30 -22.26
C LEU A 312 -12.09 24.98 -21.55
N GLY A 313 -11.91 25.46 -20.31
CA GLY A 313 -10.67 25.32 -19.55
C GLY A 313 -10.51 23.98 -18.81
N GLY A 314 -11.51 23.10 -18.83
CA GLY A 314 -11.45 21.79 -18.15
C GLY A 314 -11.42 21.83 -16.62
N ASN A 315 -11.67 23.00 -16.01
CA ASN A 315 -11.75 23.19 -14.57
C ASN A 315 -13.20 23.50 -14.16
N GLY A 316 -13.63 23.04 -13.00
CA GLY A 316 -14.96 23.35 -12.46
C GLY A 316 -14.98 23.42 -10.94
N ILE A 317 -16.10 23.88 -10.41
CA ILE A 317 -16.33 24.00 -8.97
C ILE A 317 -17.64 23.29 -8.63
N ILE A 318 -17.59 22.41 -7.63
CA ILE A 318 -18.75 21.78 -7.03
C ILE A 318 -19.22 22.70 -5.90
N THR A 319 -20.37 23.32 -6.09
CA THR A 319 -21.03 24.15 -5.08
C THR A 319 -22.05 23.34 -4.30
N GLY A 320 -22.18 23.59 -3.00
CA GLY A 320 -23.17 22.95 -2.14
C GLY A 320 -23.10 23.53 -0.73
N GLN A 321 -23.98 23.08 0.15
CA GLN A 321 -23.90 23.41 1.58
C GLN A 321 -22.93 22.46 2.30
N PHE A 322 -21.65 22.52 1.93
CA PHE A 322 -20.61 21.71 2.57
C PHE A 322 -20.09 22.39 3.85
N SER A 323 -19.69 21.58 4.83
CA SER A 323 -18.73 21.99 5.85
C SER A 323 -17.30 21.95 5.31
N VAL A 324 -16.36 22.59 6.01
CA VAL A 324 -14.92 22.53 5.64
C VAL A 324 -14.42 21.08 5.62
N GLN A 325 -14.86 20.27 6.59
CA GLN A 325 -14.47 18.87 6.67
C GLN A 325 -15.04 18.04 5.52
N GLU A 326 -16.32 18.23 5.17
CA GLU A 326 -16.94 17.52 4.03
C GLU A 326 -16.30 17.90 2.69
N ALA A 327 -15.94 19.17 2.50
CA ALA A 327 -15.23 19.61 1.30
C ALA A 327 -13.83 18.98 1.20
N ASN A 328 -13.10 18.87 2.32
CA ASN A 328 -11.82 18.17 2.37
C ASN A 328 -11.96 16.68 2.05
N ASP A 329 -12.93 16.00 2.67
CA ASP A 329 -13.16 14.56 2.48
C ASP A 329 -13.62 14.25 1.05
N LEU A 330 -14.53 15.08 0.49
CA LEU A 330 -14.94 14.95 -0.91
C LEU A 330 -13.76 15.19 -1.87
N SER A 331 -12.95 16.21 -1.60
CA SER A 331 -11.78 16.50 -2.44
C SER A 331 -10.76 15.36 -2.44
N LEU A 332 -10.50 14.77 -1.27
CA LEU A 332 -9.65 13.59 -1.10
C LEU A 332 -10.19 12.41 -1.91
N LEU A 333 -11.49 12.10 -1.78
CA LEU A 333 -12.12 11.00 -2.51
C LEU A 333 -12.01 11.16 -4.03
N LEU A 334 -12.22 12.37 -4.53
CA LEU A 334 -12.13 12.67 -5.96
C LEU A 334 -10.69 12.58 -6.48
N ARG A 335 -9.69 13.06 -5.70
CA ARG A 335 -8.28 13.00 -6.09
C ARG A 335 -7.73 11.57 -6.07
N ALA A 336 -8.14 10.77 -5.09
CA ALA A 336 -7.74 9.37 -4.99
C ALA A 336 -8.41 8.46 -6.04
N GLY A 337 -9.51 8.93 -6.64
CA GLY A 337 -10.23 8.24 -7.71
C GLY A 337 -11.30 7.26 -7.22
N ALA A 338 -12.11 6.81 -8.18
CA ALA A 338 -13.20 5.89 -7.94
C ALA A 338 -12.70 4.45 -7.76
N LEU A 339 -13.32 3.72 -6.83
CA LEU A 339 -13.13 2.28 -6.72
C LEU A 339 -13.86 1.56 -7.86
N PRO A 340 -13.26 0.50 -8.44
CA PRO A 340 -13.91 -0.28 -9.49
C PRO A 340 -15.12 -1.07 -8.99
N ALA A 341 -15.20 -1.35 -7.69
CA ALA A 341 -16.32 -2.02 -7.03
C ALA A 341 -16.48 -1.49 -5.59
N PRO A 342 -17.70 -1.57 -5.02
CA PRO A 342 -17.90 -1.33 -3.60
C PRO A 342 -17.16 -2.37 -2.76
N MET A 343 -16.76 -1.98 -1.56
CA MET A 343 -16.07 -2.84 -0.61
C MET A 343 -16.91 -3.04 0.64
N GLN A 344 -16.94 -4.28 1.12
CA GLN A 344 -17.56 -4.63 2.39
C GLN A 344 -16.48 -4.75 3.46
N ILE A 345 -16.75 -4.26 4.66
CA ILE A 345 -15.81 -4.37 5.78
C ILE A 345 -16.13 -5.65 6.52
N LEU A 346 -15.25 -6.65 6.40
CA LEU A 346 -15.39 -7.94 7.08
C LEU A 346 -14.91 -7.86 8.53
N GLU A 347 -13.87 -7.07 8.76
CA GLU A 347 -13.23 -7.00 10.06
C GLU A 347 -12.66 -5.62 10.33
N GLU A 348 -12.84 -5.13 11.55
CA GLU A 348 -12.28 -3.88 12.02
C GLU A 348 -11.73 -4.07 13.44
N ARG A 349 -10.45 -3.77 13.62
CA ARG A 349 -9.77 -3.78 14.92
C ARG A 349 -9.05 -2.46 15.09
N SER A 350 -9.19 -1.83 16.25
CA SER A 350 -8.30 -0.75 16.68
C SER A 350 -7.35 -1.31 17.73
N VAL A 351 -6.06 -1.03 17.57
CA VAL A 351 -5.04 -1.35 18.57
C VAL A 351 -4.73 -0.06 19.31
N GLY A 352 -5.10 0.00 20.58
CA GLY A 352 -4.82 1.15 21.41
C GLY A 352 -3.31 1.34 21.65
N PRO A 353 -2.79 2.58 21.70
CA PRO A 353 -1.37 2.84 21.95
C PRO A 353 -0.83 2.22 23.26
N GLY A 354 -1.69 2.06 24.27
CA GLY A 354 -1.31 1.54 25.59
C GLY A 354 -0.85 0.08 25.58
N LEU A 355 -1.47 -0.80 24.79
CA LEU A 355 -1.06 -2.21 24.70
C LEU A 355 0.31 -2.35 24.01
N GLY A 356 0.63 -1.44 23.10
CA GLY A 356 1.93 -1.35 22.47
C GLY A 356 3.00 -0.85 23.43
N GLN A 357 2.69 0.17 24.24
CA GLN A 357 3.64 0.78 25.17
C GLN A 357 4.16 -0.21 26.24
N ASP A 358 3.27 -0.98 26.87
CA ASP A 358 3.68 -1.98 27.86
C ASP A 358 4.58 -3.06 27.24
N SER A 359 4.25 -3.49 26.02
CA SER A 359 5.03 -4.49 25.29
C SER A 359 6.38 -3.96 24.82
N VAL A 360 6.45 -2.67 24.45
CA VAL A 360 7.69 -1.96 24.11
C VAL A 360 8.60 -1.89 25.35
N GLU A 361 8.06 -1.47 26.49
CA GLU A 361 8.82 -1.33 27.73
C GLU A 361 9.38 -2.68 28.19
N ALA A 362 8.54 -3.72 28.21
CA ALA A 362 8.98 -5.08 28.53
C ALA A 362 10.04 -5.59 27.53
N GLY A 363 9.86 -5.32 26.24
CA GLY A 363 10.80 -5.69 25.18
C GLY A 363 12.15 -4.97 25.30
N GLU A 364 12.14 -3.69 25.63
CA GLU A 364 13.34 -2.88 25.88
C GLU A 364 14.11 -3.40 27.08
N ILE A 365 13.42 -3.65 28.21
CA ILE A 365 14.04 -4.22 29.42
C ILE A 365 14.66 -5.59 29.11
N ALA A 366 13.94 -6.47 28.40
CA ALA A 366 14.46 -7.77 28.02
C ALA A 366 15.69 -7.68 27.10
N ALA A 367 15.68 -6.76 26.13
CA ALA A 367 16.80 -6.54 25.22
C ALA A 367 18.05 -6.02 25.95
N VAL A 368 17.88 -5.05 26.86
CA VAL A 368 18.98 -4.48 27.65
C VAL A 368 19.57 -5.54 28.59
N LEU A 369 18.73 -6.28 29.32
CA LEU A 369 19.19 -7.35 30.20
C LEU A 369 19.92 -8.45 29.42
N GLY A 370 19.36 -8.88 28.28
CA GLY A 370 19.99 -9.85 27.39
C GLY A 370 21.37 -9.38 26.89
N LEU A 371 21.47 -8.12 26.45
CA LEU A 371 22.73 -7.52 26.01
C LEU A 371 23.77 -7.50 27.14
N VAL A 372 23.38 -7.11 28.35
CA VAL A 372 24.29 -7.07 29.51
C VAL A 372 24.80 -8.47 29.86
N PHE A 373 23.93 -9.49 29.87
CA PHE A 373 24.35 -10.87 30.13
C PHE A 373 25.29 -11.40 29.06
N VAL A 374 25.03 -11.11 27.79
CA VAL A 374 25.89 -11.53 26.67
C VAL A 374 27.27 -10.87 26.76
N ILE A 375 27.34 -9.56 27.03
CA ILE A 375 28.61 -8.84 27.22
C ILE A 375 29.39 -9.44 28.41
N ALA A 376 28.72 -9.62 29.55
CA ALA A 376 29.35 -10.20 30.74
C ALA A 376 29.91 -11.60 30.44
N PHE A 377 29.13 -12.45 29.76
CA PHE A 377 29.56 -13.78 29.36
C PHE A 377 30.80 -13.72 28.44
N MET A 378 30.80 -12.86 27.44
CA MET A 378 31.93 -12.73 26.51
C MET A 378 33.21 -12.26 27.19
N VAL A 379 33.12 -11.27 28.07
CA VAL A 379 34.27 -10.80 28.84
C VAL A 379 34.80 -11.88 29.78
N ILE A 380 33.93 -12.62 30.46
CA ILE A 380 34.32 -13.68 31.40
C ILE A 380 34.95 -14.86 30.66
N SER A 381 34.37 -15.30 29.54
CA SER A 381 34.79 -16.51 28.83
C SER A 381 35.97 -16.31 27.89
N TYR A 382 36.14 -15.11 27.32
CA TYR A 382 37.15 -14.82 26.28
C TYR A 382 38.08 -13.64 26.61
N GLY A 383 37.96 -13.05 27.80
CA GLY A 383 38.81 -11.96 28.26
C GLY A 383 38.86 -10.78 27.28
N ARG A 384 40.05 -10.52 26.72
CA ARG A 384 40.26 -9.39 25.79
C ARG A 384 39.60 -9.61 24.42
N PHE A 385 39.53 -10.84 23.95
CA PHE A 385 38.85 -11.15 22.69
C PHE A 385 37.34 -10.95 22.85
N GLY A 386 36.80 -11.24 24.04
CA GLY A 386 35.45 -10.87 24.45
C GLY A 386 35.16 -9.38 24.26
N ILE A 387 36.02 -8.51 24.81
CA ILE A 387 35.86 -7.05 24.66
C ILE A 387 35.82 -6.60 23.19
N TYR A 388 36.63 -7.21 22.31
CA TYR A 388 36.59 -6.87 20.87
C TYR A 388 35.31 -7.35 20.20
N ALA A 389 34.79 -8.52 20.60
CA ALA A 389 33.49 -9.01 20.14
C ALA A 389 32.35 -8.10 20.64
N ASP A 390 32.42 -7.58 21.86
CA ASP A 390 31.40 -6.68 22.40
C ASP A 390 31.38 -5.32 21.69
N ILE A 391 32.55 -4.76 21.36
CA ILE A 391 32.63 -3.55 20.52
C ILE A 391 32.00 -3.81 19.16
N ALA A 392 32.28 -4.98 18.57
CA ALA A 392 31.68 -5.39 17.30
C ALA A 392 30.16 -5.60 17.43
N LEU A 393 29.67 -6.13 18.55
CA LEU A 393 28.25 -6.31 18.84
C LEU A 393 27.53 -4.96 18.94
N LEU A 394 28.09 -3.99 19.66
CA LEU A 394 27.52 -2.63 19.74
C LEU A 394 27.49 -1.96 18.38
N MET A 395 28.57 -2.09 17.60
CA MET A 395 28.59 -1.59 16.22
C MET A 395 27.58 -2.30 15.32
N ASN A 396 27.35 -3.60 15.52
CA ASN A 396 26.31 -4.34 14.81
C ASN A 396 24.93 -3.75 15.10
N LEU A 397 24.60 -3.49 16.37
CA LEU A 397 23.31 -2.89 16.74
C LEU A 397 23.12 -1.51 16.09
N ILE A 398 24.17 -0.67 16.07
CA ILE A 398 24.15 0.63 15.39
C ILE A 398 23.89 0.46 13.88
N LEU A 399 24.55 -0.52 13.24
CA LEU A 399 24.35 -0.80 11.82
C LEU A 399 22.94 -1.31 11.50
N VAL A 400 22.35 -2.15 12.37
CA VAL A 400 20.95 -2.58 12.23
C VAL A 400 20.02 -1.37 12.24
N LEU A 401 20.15 -0.49 13.25
CA LEU A 401 19.33 0.72 13.36
C LEU A 401 19.52 1.67 12.16
N ALA A 402 20.75 1.80 11.67
CA ALA A 402 21.08 2.61 10.51
C ALA A 402 20.41 2.08 9.24
N VAL A 403 20.52 0.78 8.97
CA VAL A 403 19.93 0.17 7.77
C VAL A 403 18.40 0.22 7.84
N MET A 404 17.80 -0.01 9.01
CA MET A 404 16.35 0.13 9.19
C MET A 404 15.88 1.57 8.92
N SER A 405 16.63 2.57 9.40
CA SER A 405 16.35 3.98 9.12
C SER A 405 16.49 4.30 7.63
N VAL A 406 17.54 3.83 6.96
CA VAL A 406 17.74 4.10 5.52
C VAL A 406 16.66 3.45 4.66
N LEU A 407 16.28 2.21 4.97
CA LEU A 407 15.27 1.47 4.22
C LEU A 407 13.83 1.83 4.60
N GLN A 408 13.65 2.69 5.61
CA GLN A 408 12.33 2.99 6.22
C GLN A 408 11.58 1.69 6.56
N ALA A 409 12.31 0.73 7.14
CA ALA A 409 11.74 -0.54 7.55
C ALA A 409 10.94 -0.35 8.84
N THR A 410 9.69 -0.80 8.84
CA THR A 410 8.79 -0.70 9.99
C THR A 410 9.23 -1.66 11.12
N LEU A 411 9.54 -1.13 12.30
CA LEU A 411 9.82 -1.87 13.51
C LEU A 411 8.52 -2.29 14.19
N THR A 412 8.34 -3.59 14.45
CA THR A 412 7.16 -4.17 15.11
C THR A 412 7.56 -4.86 16.41
N LEU A 413 6.61 -5.33 17.23
CA LEU A 413 6.92 -6.12 18.43
C LEU A 413 7.72 -7.40 18.10
N PRO A 414 7.29 -8.22 17.12
CA PRO A 414 8.15 -9.29 16.60
C PRO A 414 9.48 -8.77 16.07
N GLY A 415 9.50 -7.60 15.41
CA GLY A 415 10.74 -6.95 14.97
C GLY A 415 11.77 -6.76 16.08
N ILE A 416 11.34 -6.32 17.27
CA ILE A 416 12.18 -6.20 18.47
C ILE A 416 12.71 -7.57 18.90
N ALA A 417 11.87 -8.61 18.92
CA ALA A 417 12.32 -9.98 19.19
C ALA A 417 13.37 -10.46 18.17
N GLY A 418 13.25 -10.05 16.91
CA GLY A 418 14.26 -10.26 15.87
C GLY A 418 15.59 -9.59 16.21
N ILE A 419 15.58 -8.35 16.69
CA ILE A 419 16.79 -7.67 17.16
C ILE A 419 17.42 -8.45 18.33
N VAL A 420 16.64 -8.84 19.33
CA VAL A 420 17.12 -9.63 20.47
C VAL A 420 17.74 -10.96 20.02
N LEU A 421 17.09 -11.67 19.10
CA LEU A 421 17.62 -12.90 18.51
C LEU A 421 18.95 -12.66 17.78
N THR A 422 19.04 -11.56 17.02
CA THR A 422 20.27 -11.21 16.29
C THR A 422 21.41 -10.85 17.23
N VAL A 423 21.15 -10.28 18.42
CA VAL A 423 22.18 -10.03 19.44
C VAL A 423 22.83 -11.35 19.88
N GLY A 424 22.03 -12.38 20.15
CA GLY A 424 22.55 -13.71 20.49
C GLY A 424 23.35 -14.34 19.36
N MET A 425 22.80 -14.35 18.14
CA MET A 425 23.47 -14.93 16.96
C MET A 425 24.73 -14.15 16.54
N ALA A 426 24.77 -12.83 16.74
CA ALA A 426 25.93 -12.01 16.37
C ALA A 426 27.18 -12.36 17.18
N VAL A 427 27.00 -12.89 18.39
CA VAL A 427 28.09 -13.34 19.24
C VAL A 427 28.56 -14.74 18.87
N ASP A 428 27.67 -15.63 18.43
CA ASP A 428 27.99 -17.01 18.02
C ASP A 428 29.10 -17.07 16.96
N ALA A 429 29.06 -16.19 15.95
CA ALA A 429 30.12 -16.11 14.95
C ALA A 429 31.49 -15.77 15.55
N ASN A 430 31.54 -14.89 16.56
CA ASN A 430 32.78 -14.55 17.25
C ASN A 430 33.27 -15.73 18.13
N VAL A 431 32.36 -16.40 18.83
CA VAL A 431 32.64 -17.62 19.63
C VAL A 431 33.27 -18.70 18.76
N LEU A 432 32.67 -19.00 17.59
CA LEU A 432 33.17 -20.02 16.67
C LEU A 432 34.56 -19.67 16.13
N ILE A 433 34.81 -18.40 15.82
CA ILE A 433 36.16 -17.93 15.46
C ILE A 433 37.14 -18.14 16.60
N PHE A 434 36.79 -17.75 17.83
CA PHE A 434 37.70 -17.82 18.98
C PHE A 434 38.04 -19.26 19.38
N GLU A 435 37.06 -20.16 19.40
CA GLU A 435 37.32 -21.58 19.65
C GLU A 435 38.18 -22.19 18.55
N ARG A 436 37.93 -21.84 17.28
CA ARG A 436 38.76 -22.33 16.19
C ARG A 436 40.20 -21.81 16.27
N ILE A 437 40.40 -20.57 16.73
CA ILE A 437 41.74 -20.03 17.01
C ILE A 437 42.41 -20.79 18.17
N ARG A 438 41.65 -21.10 19.24
CA ARG A 438 42.13 -21.87 20.40
C ARG A 438 42.53 -23.29 19.98
N GLU A 439 41.73 -23.95 19.16
CA GLU A 439 42.03 -25.27 18.59
C GLU A 439 43.31 -25.25 17.74
N GLU A 440 43.44 -24.30 16.82
CA GLU A 440 44.65 -24.16 15.98
C GLU A 440 45.91 -23.82 16.79
N ARG A 441 45.75 -23.11 17.91
CA ARG A 441 46.85 -22.85 18.85
C ARG A 441 47.26 -24.12 19.61
N ASN A 442 46.29 -24.93 20.06
CA ASN A 442 46.54 -26.21 20.71
C ASN A 442 47.23 -27.20 19.76
N ASN A 443 46.95 -27.11 18.47
CA ASN A 443 47.65 -27.86 17.42
C ASN A 443 49.09 -27.34 17.14
N GLY A 444 49.64 -26.47 17.98
CA GLY A 444 51.04 -26.04 17.94
C GLY A 444 51.34 -24.88 16.99
N ARG A 445 50.34 -24.26 16.35
CA ARG A 445 50.57 -23.10 15.47
C ARG A 445 51.00 -21.87 16.26
N THR A 446 51.84 -21.03 15.66
CA THR A 446 52.19 -19.71 16.21
C THR A 446 50.95 -18.82 16.30
N ILE A 447 50.92 -17.87 17.24
CA ILE A 447 49.73 -17.03 17.54
C ILE A 447 49.16 -16.37 16.28
N ILE A 448 50.02 -15.78 15.45
CA ILE A 448 49.63 -15.09 14.21
C ILE A 448 49.02 -16.08 13.21
N ASN A 449 49.63 -17.27 13.06
CA ASN A 449 49.14 -18.29 12.14
C ASN A 449 47.86 -18.97 12.64
N ALA A 450 47.72 -19.15 13.96
CA ALA A 450 46.50 -19.68 14.58
C ALA A 450 45.31 -18.73 14.35
N ILE A 451 45.51 -17.42 14.52
CA ILE A 451 44.48 -16.41 14.22
C ILE A 451 44.10 -16.46 12.74
N ASP A 452 45.08 -16.44 11.84
CA ASP A 452 44.81 -16.43 10.39
C ASP A 452 44.08 -17.70 9.92
N ALA A 453 44.48 -18.86 10.45
CA ALA A 453 43.86 -20.13 10.15
C ALA A 453 42.46 -20.27 10.77
N GLY A 454 42.28 -19.78 12.00
CA GLY A 454 40.98 -19.80 12.69
C GLY A 454 39.94 -19.02 11.90
N TYR A 455 40.25 -17.80 11.48
CA TYR A 455 39.37 -17.01 10.61
C TYR A 455 39.09 -17.69 9.27
N ARG A 456 40.09 -18.33 8.65
CA ARG A 456 39.93 -18.97 7.33
C ARG A 456 39.04 -20.22 7.41
N SER A 457 39.16 -21.00 8.48
CA SER A 457 38.37 -22.22 8.68
C SER A 457 36.96 -21.96 9.23
N ALA A 458 36.79 -20.96 10.09
CA ALA A 458 35.49 -20.56 10.60
C ALA A 458 34.58 -19.94 9.53
N MET A 459 35.16 -19.32 8.49
CA MET A 459 34.42 -18.56 7.47
C MET A 459 33.33 -19.37 6.77
N SER A 460 33.61 -20.61 6.35
CA SER A 460 32.62 -21.43 5.65
C SER A 460 31.45 -21.76 6.55
N THR A 461 31.72 -22.19 7.79
CA THR A 461 30.67 -22.53 8.76
C THR A 461 29.79 -21.33 9.10
N ILE A 462 30.39 -20.14 9.27
CA ILE A 462 29.64 -18.90 9.56
C ILE A 462 28.78 -18.51 8.36
N LEU A 463 29.32 -18.61 7.14
CA LEU A 463 28.57 -18.30 5.93
C LEU A 463 27.39 -19.26 5.74
N ASP A 464 27.62 -20.56 5.92
CA ASP A 464 26.60 -21.59 5.74
C ASP A 464 25.45 -21.46 6.75
N ALA A 465 25.78 -21.23 8.04
CA ALA A 465 24.79 -21.02 9.09
C ALA A 465 23.95 -19.75 8.85
N ASN A 466 24.59 -18.63 8.55
CA ASN A 466 23.89 -17.37 8.31
C ASN A 466 23.09 -17.37 7.00
N LEU A 467 23.60 -18.00 5.93
CA LEU A 467 22.87 -18.11 4.67
C LEU A 467 21.60 -18.93 4.84
N THR A 468 21.64 -20.01 5.61
CA THR A 468 20.47 -20.83 5.93
C THR A 468 19.39 -20.00 6.65
N THR A 469 19.79 -19.22 7.66
CA THR A 469 18.86 -18.34 8.39
C THR A 469 18.35 -17.18 7.51
N LEU A 470 19.19 -16.65 6.61
CA LEU A 470 18.79 -15.62 5.65
C LEU A 470 17.73 -16.15 4.65
N ILE A 471 17.85 -17.40 4.20
CA ILE A 471 16.84 -18.05 3.36
C ILE A 471 15.50 -18.13 4.12
N ALA A 472 15.52 -18.54 5.39
CA ALA A 472 14.31 -18.56 6.22
C ALA A 472 13.69 -17.15 6.36
N ALA A 473 14.52 -16.12 6.59
CA ALA A 473 14.06 -14.73 6.64
C ALA A 473 13.43 -14.28 5.31
N LEU A 474 14.00 -14.65 4.16
CA LEU A 474 13.44 -14.33 2.84
C LEU A 474 12.08 -14.99 2.59
N VAL A 475 11.92 -16.25 3.03
CA VAL A 475 10.63 -16.96 2.97
C VAL A 475 9.60 -16.26 3.85
N LEU A 476 9.96 -15.92 5.10
CA LEU A 476 9.08 -15.17 6.01
C LEU A 476 8.74 -13.78 5.47
N PHE A 477 9.66 -13.11 4.78
CA PHE A 477 9.40 -11.82 4.14
C PHE A 477 8.43 -11.96 2.95
N SER A 478 8.57 -13.00 2.15
CA SER A 478 7.75 -13.19 0.95
C SER A 478 6.32 -13.63 1.27
N PHE A 479 6.16 -14.52 2.26
CA PHE A 479 4.86 -15.14 2.59
C PHE A 479 4.24 -14.63 3.90
N GLY A 480 5.01 -13.96 4.76
CA GLY A 480 4.49 -13.41 6.01
C GLY A 480 3.56 -12.22 5.77
N SER A 481 2.72 -11.93 6.74
CA SER A 481 1.85 -10.74 6.76
C SER A 481 2.18 -9.83 7.94
N GLY A 482 1.94 -8.53 7.77
CA GLY A 482 2.10 -7.49 8.79
C GLY A 482 3.34 -7.66 9.70
N PRO A 483 3.16 -8.02 10.99
CA PRO A 483 4.26 -8.12 11.96
C PRO A 483 5.35 -9.14 11.63
N ILE A 484 5.02 -10.24 10.95
CA ILE A 484 5.98 -11.31 10.57
C ILE A 484 6.97 -10.79 9.52
N LYS A 485 6.51 -9.95 8.59
CA LYS A 485 7.39 -9.27 7.64
C LYS A 485 8.37 -8.34 8.35
N GLY A 486 7.90 -7.60 9.36
CA GLY A 486 8.77 -6.77 10.21
C GLY A 486 9.88 -7.58 10.89
N PHE A 487 9.53 -8.72 11.50
CA PHE A 487 10.52 -9.66 12.05
C PHE A 487 11.50 -10.19 11.01
N ALA A 488 11.02 -10.58 9.83
CA ALA A 488 11.86 -11.09 8.75
C ALA A 488 12.90 -10.06 8.28
N VAL A 489 12.49 -8.78 8.16
CA VAL A 489 13.38 -7.69 7.78
C VAL A 489 14.43 -7.44 8.86
N THR A 490 14.05 -7.36 10.14
CA THR A 490 15.03 -7.13 11.22
C THR A 490 16.01 -8.29 11.34
N LEU A 491 15.54 -9.52 11.18
CA LEU A 491 16.38 -10.72 11.16
C LEU A 491 17.37 -10.72 9.99
N ALA A 492 16.89 -10.45 8.76
CA ALA A 492 17.74 -10.42 7.57
C ALA A 492 18.83 -9.35 7.65
N ILE A 493 18.45 -8.13 8.07
CA ILE A 493 19.40 -7.02 8.29
C ILE A 493 20.41 -7.42 9.35
N GLY A 494 19.94 -7.92 10.51
CA GLY A 494 20.79 -8.31 11.63
C GLY A 494 21.80 -9.40 11.29
N ILE A 495 21.44 -10.36 10.43
CA ILE A 495 22.36 -11.39 9.94
C ILE A 495 23.45 -10.78 9.04
N ILE A 496 23.07 -9.92 8.09
CA ILE A 496 24.02 -9.30 7.16
C ILE A 496 25.00 -8.39 7.93
N THR A 497 24.49 -7.59 8.86
CA THR A 497 25.32 -6.68 9.66
C THR A 497 26.18 -7.45 10.69
N SER A 498 25.68 -8.56 11.25
CA SER A 498 26.46 -9.38 12.18
C SER A 498 27.62 -10.07 11.50
N MET A 499 27.40 -10.62 10.31
CA MET A 499 28.47 -11.19 9.48
C MET A 499 29.54 -10.15 9.18
N PHE A 500 29.14 -8.94 8.78
CA PHE A 500 30.08 -7.84 8.56
C PHE A 500 30.88 -7.54 9.84
N SER A 501 30.19 -7.44 10.98
CA SER A 501 30.83 -7.11 12.24
C SER A 501 31.83 -8.18 12.71
N ALA A 502 31.43 -9.45 12.72
CA ALA A 502 32.30 -10.55 13.16
C ALA A 502 33.50 -10.78 12.22
N ILE A 503 33.29 -10.72 10.91
CA ILE A 503 34.33 -11.04 9.91
C ILE A 503 35.29 -9.87 9.70
N TRP A 504 34.80 -8.63 9.73
CA TRP A 504 35.58 -7.45 9.36
C TRP A 504 35.93 -6.58 10.57
N VAL A 505 34.96 -6.21 11.41
CA VAL A 505 35.19 -5.29 12.54
C VAL A 505 36.03 -5.96 13.63
N THR A 506 35.61 -7.13 14.13
CA THR A 506 36.37 -7.88 15.16
C THR A 506 37.78 -8.19 14.67
N ARG A 507 37.91 -8.61 13.41
CA ARG A 507 39.19 -8.93 12.79
C ARG A 507 40.11 -7.71 12.66
N LEU A 508 39.55 -6.54 12.31
CA LEU A 508 40.31 -5.29 12.25
C LEU A 508 40.88 -4.94 13.64
N LEU A 509 40.05 -5.00 14.68
CA LEU A 509 40.47 -4.74 16.07
C LEU A 509 41.60 -5.68 16.51
N ILE A 510 41.44 -6.98 16.28
CA ILE A 510 42.46 -7.99 16.61
C ILE A 510 43.76 -7.73 15.82
N SER A 511 43.65 -7.41 14.53
CA SER A 511 44.83 -7.16 13.69
C SER A 511 45.64 -5.93 14.15
N VAL A 512 44.96 -4.86 14.55
CA VAL A 512 45.58 -3.63 15.09
C VAL A 512 46.29 -3.94 16.40
N TRP A 513 45.68 -4.75 17.27
CA TRP A 513 46.27 -5.17 18.53
C TRP A 513 47.52 -6.04 18.34
N VAL A 514 47.44 -7.09 17.51
CA VAL A 514 48.59 -7.98 17.20
C VAL A 514 49.78 -7.17 16.67
N LYS A 515 49.52 -6.21 15.77
CA LYS A 515 50.57 -5.36 15.19
C LYS A 515 51.23 -4.42 16.20
N ARG A 516 50.46 -3.90 17.17
CA ARG A 516 50.97 -2.98 18.21
C ARG A 516 51.69 -3.69 19.35
N ARG A 517 51.19 -4.83 19.84
CA ARG A 517 51.70 -5.46 21.07
C ARG A 517 52.58 -6.70 20.86
N ARG A 518 52.57 -7.34 19.69
CA ARG A 518 53.33 -8.58 19.41
C ARG A 518 53.30 -9.58 20.59
N PRO A 519 52.10 -10.02 21.02
CA PRO A 519 51.94 -10.86 22.20
C PRO A 519 52.66 -12.21 22.04
N THR A 520 53.29 -12.67 23.12
CA THR A 520 53.94 -13.99 23.23
C THR A 520 53.01 -15.07 23.78
N GLU A 521 51.94 -14.68 24.47
CA GLU A 521 50.91 -15.58 25.02
C GLU A 521 49.50 -15.14 24.60
N LEU A 522 48.64 -16.12 24.31
CA LEU A 522 47.20 -15.93 24.08
C LEU A 522 46.49 -16.15 25.41
N VAL A 523 45.95 -15.09 26.00
CA VAL A 523 44.95 -15.21 27.06
C VAL A 523 43.59 -15.15 26.36
N LEU A 524 43.06 -16.33 26.06
CA LEU A 524 41.71 -16.54 25.52
C LEU A 524 40.84 -17.13 26.60
#